data_AF-D6X8V0-F1
#
_entry.id   AF-D6X8V0-F1
#
_cell.length_a   1.000
_cell.length_b   1.000
_cell.length_c   1.000
_cell.angle_alpha   90.00
_cell.angle_beta   90.00
_cell.angle_gamma   90.00
#
_symmetry.space_group_name_H-M   'P 1'
#
loop_
_entity.id
_entity.type
_entity.pdbx_description
1 polymer ?
#
loop_
_entity_poly.entity_id
_entity_poly.type
_entity_poly.pdbx_seq_one_letter_code
_entity_poly.pdbx_strand_id
1 'polypeptide(L)'
;MSWLRALKETALSGLKVERKRLEPLIAVRGAAGLALVFGAALALFGPAVAVSSAFGAFQAAIATFQRSWRPRPVLALLSGATLAVSTFLGYLTGAHVFLFMALLALWTFVGGLLWAVGPTAGIMASSNIAIMLVTVTLPTSVAAAAGHAAMIAVGGVVQALLVVLFPVRRWGAQRDALADALAAEADYARRLREDPTASFDPAPLMHARSAAAVTPRQARRRPAELHGTRGVAERIRPVLASLADPAVGVPPTGPARDRVRELLHAAGTVLDAAARAVRHGEAVQVPPAAAAALRTPDTGAVLSGPPRR
;
A
#
# COMPACT_ATOMS: atom_id res chain seq x y z
N MET A 1 23.92 -1.88 -13.43
CA MET A 1 23.87 -2.65 -12.16
C MET A 1 23.92 -4.13 -12.51
N SER A 2 24.73 -4.95 -11.83
CA SER A 2 24.77 -6.39 -12.11
C SER A 2 23.59 -7.10 -11.42
N TRP A 3 22.98 -8.06 -12.11
CA TRP A 3 21.84 -8.85 -11.63
C TRP A 3 22.07 -9.44 -10.23
N LEU A 4 23.30 -9.89 -9.95
CA LEU A 4 23.71 -10.41 -8.65
C LEU A 4 23.66 -9.38 -7.51
N ARG A 5 24.00 -8.11 -7.78
CA ARG A 5 23.88 -7.04 -6.77
C ARG A 5 22.43 -6.73 -6.47
N ALA A 6 21.57 -6.67 -7.50
CA ALA A 6 20.14 -6.46 -7.33
C ALA A 6 19.50 -7.60 -6.53
N LEU A 7 19.89 -8.86 -6.79
CA LEU A 7 19.42 -10.03 -6.05
C LEU A 7 19.85 -9.97 -4.58
N LYS A 8 21.13 -9.63 -4.33
CA LYS A 8 21.69 -9.49 -2.97
C LYS A 8 21.03 -8.36 -2.19
N GLU A 9 20.83 -7.19 -2.81
CA GLU A 9 20.12 -6.06 -2.20
C GLU A 9 18.67 -6.42 -1.88
N THR A 10 17.98 -7.13 -2.78
CA THR A 10 16.61 -7.59 -2.54
C THR A 10 16.55 -8.57 -1.37
N ALA A 11 17.49 -9.53 -1.30
CA ALA A 11 17.56 -10.49 -0.21
C ALA A 11 17.87 -9.82 1.14
N LEU A 12 18.84 -8.91 1.19
CA LEU A 12 19.20 -8.16 2.41
C LEU A 12 18.09 -7.20 2.86
N SER A 13 17.38 -6.59 1.90
CA SER A 13 16.20 -5.78 2.16
C SER A 13 15.08 -6.63 2.76
N GLY A 14 14.84 -7.83 2.22
CA GLY A 14 13.84 -8.77 2.73
C GLY A 14 14.09 -9.27 4.15
N LEU A 15 15.37 -9.32 4.58
CA LEU A 15 15.75 -9.71 5.94
C LEU A 15 15.63 -8.58 6.98
N LYS A 16 15.48 -7.32 6.55
CA LYS A 16 15.27 -6.21 7.48
C LYS A 16 13.82 -6.17 7.93
N VAL A 17 13.58 -6.49 9.21
CA VAL A 17 12.27 -6.37 9.83
C VAL A 17 11.86 -4.89 9.87
N GLU A 18 10.96 -4.50 8.97
CA GLU A 18 10.46 -3.12 8.89
C GLU A 18 9.40 -2.86 9.98
N ARG A 19 9.87 -2.54 11.20
CA ARG A 19 9.02 -2.30 12.38
C ARG A 19 7.92 -1.25 12.17
N LYS A 20 8.15 -0.28 11.28
CA LYS A 20 7.21 0.82 10.98
C LYS A 20 5.93 0.35 10.27
N ARG A 21 5.88 -0.91 9.80
CA ARG A 21 4.78 -1.45 8.98
C ARG A 21 4.01 -2.60 9.64
N LEU A 22 4.27 -2.90 10.90
CA LEU A 22 3.52 -3.94 11.62
C LEU A 22 2.11 -3.43 11.90
N GLU A 23 1.10 -4.06 11.28
CA GLU A 23 -0.32 -3.84 11.56
C GLU A 23 -0.86 -5.04 12.38
N PRO A 24 -0.49 -5.18 13.67
CA PRO A 24 -0.75 -6.39 14.45
C PRO A 24 -2.24 -6.70 14.57
N LEU A 25 -3.09 -5.68 14.68
CA LEU A 25 -4.54 -5.85 14.75
C LEU A 25 -5.13 -6.47 13.48
N ILE A 26 -4.54 -6.18 12.30
CA ILE A 26 -4.99 -6.78 11.05
C ILE A 26 -4.57 -8.24 10.99
N ALA A 27 -3.36 -8.56 11.45
CA ALA A 27 -2.86 -9.93 11.56
C ALA A 27 -3.71 -10.75 12.53
N VAL A 28 -4.02 -10.20 13.70
CA VAL A 28 -4.90 -10.84 14.69
C VAL A 28 -6.29 -11.07 14.12
N ARG A 29 -6.89 -10.09 13.42
CA ARG A 29 -8.20 -10.30 12.76
C ARG A 29 -8.15 -11.41 11.71
N GLY A 30 -7.11 -11.41 10.87
CA GLY A 30 -6.92 -12.44 9.84
C GLY A 30 -6.78 -13.84 10.46
N ALA A 31 -5.95 -13.96 11.50
CA ALA A 31 -5.75 -15.19 12.26
C ALA A 31 -7.02 -15.65 12.98
N ALA A 32 -7.77 -14.74 13.58
CA ALA A 32 -9.04 -15.04 14.23
C ALA A 32 -10.08 -15.57 13.22
N GLY A 33 -10.16 -14.96 12.04
CA GLY A 33 -11.04 -15.45 10.97
C GLY A 33 -10.64 -16.82 10.45
N LEU A 34 -9.34 -17.08 10.31
CA LEU A 34 -8.82 -18.40 9.96
C LEU A 34 -9.17 -19.45 11.04
N ALA A 35 -8.89 -19.14 12.30
CA ALA A 35 -9.15 -20.04 13.42
C ALA A 35 -10.64 -20.35 13.59
N LEU A 36 -11.51 -19.35 13.42
CA LEU A 36 -12.97 -19.51 13.50
C LEU A 36 -13.47 -20.46 12.41
N VAL A 37 -13.09 -20.22 11.16
CA VAL A 37 -13.55 -21.03 10.03
C VAL A 37 -13.00 -22.45 10.11
N PHE A 38 -11.70 -22.58 10.38
CA PHE A 38 -11.04 -23.87 10.52
C PHE A 38 -11.62 -24.67 11.69
N GLY A 39 -11.78 -24.06 12.86
CA GLY A 39 -12.31 -24.72 14.05
C GLY A 39 -13.76 -25.18 13.88
N ALA A 40 -14.61 -24.32 13.29
CA ALA A 40 -15.99 -24.68 13.00
C ALA A 40 -16.07 -25.81 11.96
N ALA A 41 -15.27 -25.74 10.90
CA ALA A 41 -15.24 -26.78 9.87
C ALA A 41 -14.71 -28.12 10.42
N LEU A 42 -13.69 -28.07 11.29
CA LEU A 42 -13.14 -29.26 11.95
C LEU A 42 -14.17 -29.93 12.85
N ALA A 43 -14.91 -29.13 13.64
CA ALA A 43 -15.94 -29.64 14.54
C ALA A 43 -17.16 -30.23 13.81
N LEU A 44 -17.55 -29.65 12.68
CA LEU A 44 -18.79 -30.02 11.97
C LEU A 44 -18.59 -31.04 10.84
N PHE A 45 -17.45 -30.97 10.14
CA PHE A 45 -17.24 -31.69 8.87
C PHE A 45 -15.93 -32.49 8.84
N GLY A 46 -15.11 -32.41 9.90
CA GLY A 46 -13.87 -33.16 10.04
C GLY A 46 -12.64 -32.54 9.32
N PRO A 47 -11.48 -33.22 9.38
CA PRO A 47 -10.19 -32.63 9.05
C PRO A 47 -10.02 -32.23 7.58
N ALA A 48 -10.50 -33.03 6.63
CA ALA A 48 -10.34 -32.75 5.20
C ALA A 48 -11.03 -31.43 4.79
N VAL A 49 -12.26 -31.24 5.25
CA VAL A 49 -13.06 -30.04 4.99
C VAL A 49 -12.48 -28.83 5.73
N ALA A 50 -11.97 -29.04 6.94
CA ALA A 50 -11.29 -28.00 7.71
C ALA A 50 -10.08 -27.43 6.95
N VAL A 51 -9.26 -28.28 6.35
CA VAL A 51 -8.10 -27.85 5.54
C VAL A 51 -8.52 -26.96 4.36
N SER A 52 -9.57 -27.32 3.62
CA SER A 52 -10.11 -26.47 2.54
C SER A 52 -10.57 -25.11 3.05
N SER A 53 -11.26 -25.10 4.17
CA SER A 53 -11.73 -23.87 4.79
C SER A 53 -10.57 -22.94 5.21
N ALA A 54 -9.45 -23.54 5.67
CA ALA A 54 -8.24 -22.82 6.03
C ALA A 54 -7.57 -22.17 4.81
N PHE A 55 -7.48 -22.87 3.67
CA PHE A 55 -6.91 -22.28 2.45
C PHE A 55 -7.68 -21.03 2.02
N GLY A 56 -9.01 -21.08 2.01
CA GLY A 56 -9.86 -19.94 1.68
C GLY A 56 -9.70 -18.76 2.63
N ALA A 57 -9.77 -19.02 3.93
CA ALA A 57 -9.63 -17.98 4.95
C ALA A 57 -8.22 -17.37 4.97
N PHE A 58 -7.18 -18.19 4.82
CA PHE A 58 -5.79 -17.73 4.75
C PHE A 58 -5.56 -16.86 3.50
N GLN A 59 -5.94 -17.36 2.32
CA GLN A 59 -5.74 -16.64 1.07
C GLN A 59 -6.50 -15.30 1.04
N ALA A 60 -7.74 -15.29 1.53
CA ALA A 60 -8.53 -14.07 1.67
C ALA A 60 -7.93 -13.10 2.69
N ALA A 61 -7.37 -13.58 3.80
CA ALA A 61 -6.67 -12.73 4.76
C ALA A 61 -5.42 -12.08 4.13
N ILE A 62 -4.57 -12.88 3.46
CA ILE A 62 -3.37 -12.39 2.74
C ILE A 62 -3.73 -11.36 1.68
N ALA A 63 -4.84 -11.56 0.96
CA ALA A 63 -5.36 -10.61 0.00
C ALA A 63 -5.66 -9.23 0.60
N THR A 64 -6.05 -9.16 1.88
CA THR A 64 -6.29 -7.88 2.56
C THR A 64 -5.03 -7.12 2.97
N PHE A 65 -3.88 -7.80 3.02
CA PHE A 65 -2.57 -7.18 3.25
C PHE A 65 -1.96 -6.58 1.98
N GLN A 66 -2.46 -6.96 0.82
CA GLN A 66 -1.95 -6.45 -0.44
C GLN A 66 -2.22 -4.94 -0.56
N ARG A 67 -1.22 -4.19 -1.03
CA ARG A 67 -1.36 -2.76 -1.31
C ARG A 67 -2.26 -2.55 -2.52
N SER A 68 -3.55 -2.44 -2.27
CA SER A 68 -4.56 -2.17 -3.28
C SER A 68 -5.54 -1.12 -2.78
N TRP A 69 -5.95 -0.25 -3.70
CA TRP A 69 -6.92 0.82 -3.44
C TRP A 69 -8.36 0.34 -3.52
N ARG A 70 -8.57 -0.93 -3.90
CA ARG A 70 -9.88 -1.56 -3.86
C ARG A 70 -10.28 -1.83 -2.41
N PRO A 71 -11.60 -1.79 -2.09
CA PRO A 71 -12.05 -2.11 -0.75
C PRO A 71 -11.58 -3.49 -0.31
N ARG A 72 -10.96 -3.57 0.88
CA ARG A 72 -10.43 -4.83 1.44
C ARG A 72 -11.43 -6.00 1.47
N PRO A 73 -12.73 -5.80 1.80
CA PRO A 73 -13.71 -6.90 1.72
C PRO A 73 -13.85 -7.47 0.30
N VAL A 74 -13.79 -6.61 -0.72
CA VAL A 74 -13.87 -7.04 -2.12
C VAL A 74 -12.64 -7.86 -2.50
N LEU A 75 -11.46 -7.50 -2.01
CA LEU A 75 -10.23 -8.28 -2.21
C LEU A 75 -10.32 -9.66 -1.55
N ALA A 76 -10.85 -9.74 -0.33
CA ALA A 76 -11.07 -11.00 0.37
C ALA A 76 -12.06 -11.91 -0.40
N LEU A 77 -13.18 -11.36 -0.87
CA LEU A 77 -14.17 -12.09 -1.67
C LEU A 77 -13.60 -12.55 -3.01
N LEU A 78 -12.93 -11.67 -3.76
CA LEU A 78 -12.31 -12.01 -5.04
C LEU A 78 -11.24 -13.08 -4.87
N SER A 79 -10.40 -12.96 -3.84
CA SER A 79 -9.34 -13.93 -3.60
C SER A 79 -9.91 -15.29 -3.18
N GLY A 80 -10.92 -15.32 -2.31
CA GLY A 80 -11.60 -16.57 -1.93
C GLY A 80 -12.34 -17.22 -3.10
N ALA A 81 -13.04 -16.43 -3.92
CA ALA A 81 -13.78 -16.93 -5.08
C ALA A 81 -12.84 -17.46 -6.17
N THR A 82 -11.78 -16.72 -6.52
CA THR A 82 -10.80 -17.17 -7.52
C THR A 82 -10.05 -18.42 -7.06
N LEU A 83 -9.72 -18.52 -5.78
CA LEU A 83 -9.13 -19.74 -5.22
C LEU A 83 -10.12 -20.91 -5.28
N ALA A 84 -11.37 -20.71 -4.85
CA ALA A 84 -12.40 -21.76 -4.89
C ALA A 84 -12.60 -22.31 -6.30
N VAL A 85 -12.69 -21.44 -7.31
CA VAL A 85 -12.81 -21.83 -8.72
C VAL A 85 -11.56 -22.57 -9.19
N SER A 86 -10.37 -22.06 -8.87
CA SER A 86 -9.10 -22.70 -9.27
C SER A 86 -8.97 -24.10 -8.68
N THR A 87 -9.23 -24.24 -7.39
CA THR A 87 -9.18 -25.52 -6.68
C THR A 87 -10.25 -26.49 -7.17
N PHE A 88 -11.48 -26.02 -7.45
CA PHE A 88 -12.53 -26.86 -8.05
C PHE A 88 -12.12 -27.42 -9.41
N LEU A 89 -11.59 -26.57 -10.31
CA LEU A 89 -11.11 -27.01 -11.62
C LEU A 89 -9.89 -27.93 -11.49
N GLY A 90 -9.00 -27.66 -10.53
CA GLY A 90 -7.90 -28.55 -10.18
C GLY A 90 -8.39 -29.94 -9.79
N TYR A 91 -9.42 -30.03 -8.95
CA TYR A 91 -10.03 -31.31 -8.58
C TYR A 91 -10.68 -32.05 -9.74
N LEU A 92 -11.41 -31.34 -10.60
CA LEU A 92 -12.08 -31.96 -11.76
C LEU A 92 -11.08 -32.53 -12.77
N THR A 93 -9.95 -31.86 -12.94
CA THR A 93 -8.94 -32.22 -13.95
C THR A 93 -7.84 -33.12 -13.39
N GLY A 94 -7.68 -33.20 -12.06
CA GLY A 94 -6.60 -33.93 -11.38
C GLY A 94 -6.54 -35.43 -11.71
N ALA A 95 -7.68 -36.04 -12.06
CA ALA A 95 -7.73 -37.43 -12.52
C ALA A 95 -7.12 -37.66 -13.92
N HIS A 96 -6.97 -36.59 -14.71
CA HIS A 96 -6.50 -36.63 -16.09
C HIS A 96 -5.24 -35.78 -16.26
N VAL A 97 -4.08 -36.41 -16.21
CA VAL A 97 -2.76 -35.74 -16.22
C VAL A 97 -2.64 -34.69 -17.34
N PHE A 98 -3.00 -35.03 -18.58
CA PHE A 98 -2.91 -34.09 -19.71
C PHE A 98 -3.86 -32.90 -19.58
N LEU A 99 -5.08 -33.12 -19.09
CA LEU A 99 -6.07 -32.07 -18.88
C LEU A 99 -5.62 -31.13 -17.74
N PHE A 100 -5.07 -31.71 -16.67
CA PHE A 100 -4.50 -30.94 -15.57
C PHE A 100 -3.28 -30.13 -16.01
N MET A 101 -2.40 -30.68 -16.85
CA MET A 101 -1.27 -29.95 -17.44
C MET A 101 -1.75 -28.78 -18.32
N ALA A 102 -2.79 -28.99 -19.13
CA ALA A 102 -3.37 -27.92 -19.94
C ALA A 102 -3.99 -26.82 -19.07
N LEU A 103 -4.71 -27.20 -18.00
CA LEU A 103 -5.26 -26.27 -17.02
C LEU A 103 -4.14 -25.45 -16.35
N LEU A 104 -3.07 -26.10 -15.89
CA LEU A 104 -1.91 -25.45 -15.28
C LEU A 104 -1.22 -24.50 -16.24
N ALA A 105 -1.01 -24.89 -17.51
CA ALA A 105 -0.43 -24.02 -18.53
C ALA A 105 -1.28 -22.77 -18.74
N LEU A 106 -2.61 -22.92 -18.81
CA LEU A 106 -3.53 -21.79 -18.93
C LEU A 106 -3.49 -20.90 -17.68
N TRP A 107 -3.56 -21.47 -16.48
CA TRP A 107 -3.57 -20.71 -15.22
C TRP A 107 -2.25 -19.98 -14.98
N THR A 108 -1.11 -20.60 -15.29
CA THR A 108 0.21 -19.95 -15.19
C THR A 108 0.37 -18.83 -16.19
N PHE A 109 -0.10 -19.01 -17.43
CA PHE A 109 -0.10 -17.96 -18.44
C PHE A 109 -0.97 -16.75 -18.02
N VAL A 110 -2.21 -17.01 -17.61
CA VAL A 110 -3.12 -15.97 -17.10
C VAL A 110 -2.58 -15.32 -15.83
N GLY A 111 -1.99 -16.10 -14.92
CA GLY A 111 -1.34 -15.59 -13.73
C GLY A 111 -0.17 -14.67 -14.04
N GLY A 112 0.64 -15.02 -15.05
CA GLY A 112 1.69 -14.15 -15.58
C GLY A 112 1.15 -12.84 -16.15
N LEU A 113 0.05 -12.88 -16.91
CA LEU A 113 -0.63 -11.69 -17.43
C LEU A 113 -1.18 -10.79 -16.31
N LEU A 114 -1.65 -11.35 -15.20
CA LEU A 114 -2.19 -10.58 -14.08
C LEU A 114 -1.12 -9.72 -13.36
N TRP A 115 0.17 -10.01 -13.51
CA TRP A 115 1.24 -9.13 -13.05
C TRP A 115 1.28 -7.79 -13.81
N ALA A 116 0.86 -7.77 -15.08
CA ALA A 116 0.74 -6.53 -15.85
C ALA A 116 -0.42 -5.65 -15.37
N VAL A 117 -1.47 -6.23 -14.81
CA VAL A 117 -2.58 -5.50 -14.16
C VAL A 117 -2.11 -4.88 -12.83
N GLY A 118 -1.24 -5.59 -12.12
CA GLY A 118 -0.49 -5.06 -11.00
C GLY A 118 -0.06 -6.11 -9.98
N PRO A 119 0.82 -5.74 -9.03
CA PRO A 119 1.43 -6.68 -8.09
C PRO A 119 0.42 -7.45 -7.24
N THR A 120 -0.66 -6.80 -6.81
CA THR A 120 -1.71 -7.47 -6.01
C THR A 120 -2.39 -8.60 -6.78
N ALA A 121 -2.72 -8.37 -8.05
CA ALA A 121 -3.38 -9.37 -8.88
C ALA A 121 -2.44 -10.53 -9.21
N GLY A 122 -1.18 -10.20 -9.54
CA GLY A 122 -0.12 -11.19 -9.76
C GLY A 122 0.10 -12.10 -8.54
N ILE A 123 0.24 -11.53 -7.34
CA ILE A 123 0.43 -12.29 -6.10
C ILE A 123 -0.76 -13.23 -5.84
N MET A 124 -2.00 -12.74 -5.93
CA MET A 124 -3.20 -13.57 -5.75
C MET A 124 -3.24 -14.74 -6.73
N ALA A 125 -2.95 -14.47 -8.01
CA ALA A 125 -2.96 -15.49 -9.05
C ALA A 125 -1.86 -16.55 -8.84
N SER A 126 -0.64 -16.11 -8.53
CA SER A 126 0.48 -17.01 -8.23
C SER A 126 0.19 -17.91 -7.03
N SER A 127 -0.42 -17.37 -5.96
CA SER A 127 -0.81 -18.17 -4.79
C SER A 127 -1.90 -19.19 -5.11
N ASN A 128 -2.89 -18.83 -5.94
CA ASN A 128 -3.93 -19.78 -6.37
C ASN A 128 -3.34 -20.99 -7.10
N ILE A 129 -2.35 -20.78 -7.97
CA ILE A 129 -1.66 -21.87 -8.68
C ILE A 129 -0.94 -22.79 -7.70
N ALA A 130 -0.21 -22.22 -6.73
CA ALA A 130 0.50 -22.99 -5.72
C ALA A 130 -0.45 -23.83 -4.86
N ILE A 131 -1.55 -23.23 -4.38
CA ILE A 131 -2.54 -23.95 -3.57
C ILE A 131 -3.24 -25.02 -4.41
N MET A 132 -3.59 -24.74 -5.67
CA MET A 132 -4.18 -25.72 -6.58
C MET A 132 -3.31 -26.99 -6.69
N LEU A 133 -2.00 -26.82 -6.86
CA LEU A 133 -1.04 -27.93 -6.93
C LEU A 133 -1.02 -28.79 -5.65
N VAL A 134 -1.10 -28.15 -4.47
CA VAL A 134 -1.13 -28.85 -3.18
C VAL A 134 -2.45 -29.58 -2.98
N THR A 135 -3.56 -28.97 -3.40
CA THR A 135 -4.89 -29.49 -3.08
C THR A 135 -5.29 -30.74 -3.88
N VAL A 136 -4.73 -30.97 -5.06
CA VAL A 136 -5.17 -31.99 -6.06
C VAL A 136 -5.19 -33.45 -5.58
N THR A 137 -4.66 -33.76 -4.41
CA THR A 137 -4.48 -35.15 -3.95
C THR A 137 -5.67 -35.80 -3.23
N LEU A 138 -6.82 -35.12 -3.03
CA LEU A 138 -7.81 -35.56 -2.03
C LEU A 138 -9.24 -36.02 -2.46
N PRO A 139 -9.95 -35.49 -3.49
CA PRO A 139 -11.35 -35.90 -3.73
C PRO A 139 -11.54 -36.82 -4.93
N THR A 140 -12.33 -37.87 -4.75
CA THR A 140 -12.69 -38.86 -5.79
C THR A 140 -14.02 -38.56 -6.50
N SER A 141 -14.76 -37.52 -6.08
CA SER A 141 -16.07 -37.17 -6.68
C SER A 141 -16.26 -35.67 -6.91
N VAL A 142 -17.08 -35.33 -7.92
CA VAL A 142 -17.44 -33.95 -8.28
C VAL A 142 -18.16 -33.25 -7.12
N ALA A 143 -19.05 -33.97 -6.42
CA ALA A 143 -19.78 -33.43 -5.27
C ALA A 143 -18.84 -33.06 -4.11
N ALA A 144 -17.85 -33.92 -3.83
CA ALA A 144 -16.84 -33.62 -2.82
C ALA A 144 -16.00 -32.40 -3.23
N ALA A 145 -15.55 -32.32 -4.49
CA ALA A 145 -14.82 -31.17 -5.02
C ALA A 145 -15.61 -29.87 -4.87
N ALA A 146 -16.91 -29.88 -5.19
CA ALA A 146 -17.79 -28.73 -5.01
C ALA A 146 -17.92 -28.32 -3.54
N GLY A 147 -18.02 -29.29 -2.62
CA GLY A 147 -18.03 -29.02 -1.18
C GLY A 147 -16.74 -28.36 -0.67
N HIS A 148 -15.57 -28.83 -1.13
CA HIS A 148 -14.28 -28.24 -0.76
C HIS A 148 -14.16 -26.81 -1.31
N ALA A 149 -14.56 -26.58 -2.56
CA ALA A 149 -14.58 -25.25 -3.17
C ALA A 149 -15.55 -24.30 -2.46
N ALA A 150 -16.74 -24.77 -2.07
CA ALA A 150 -17.69 -23.99 -1.29
C ALA A 150 -17.09 -23.56 0.06
N MET A 151 -16.38 -24.46 0.75
CA MET A 151 -15.73 -24.15 2.02
C MET A 151 -14.57 -23.16 1.88
N ILE A 152 -13.81 -23.21 0.78
CA ILE A 152 -12.82 -22.19 0.44
C ILE A 152 -13.51 -20.82 0.26
N ALA A 153 -14.63 -20.77 -0.47
CA ALA A 153 -15.39 -19.54 -0.66
C ALA A 153 -15.95 -18.99 0.66
N VAL A 154 -16.46 -19.85 1.54
CA VAL A 154 -16.92 -19.47 2.90
C VAL A 154 -15.79 -18.82 3.69
N GLY A 155 -14.56 -19.36 3.63
CA GLY A 155 -13.39 -18.74 4.25
C GLY A 155 -13.17 -17.30 3.78
N GLY A 156 -13.32 -17.04 2.48
CA GLY A 156 -13.25 -15.69 1.93
C GLY A 156 -14.38 -14.76 2.38
N VAL A 157 -15.61 -15.27 2.46
CA VAL A 157 -16.78 -14.53 2.96
C VAL A 157 -16.61 -14.15 4.42
N VAL A 158 -16.17 -15.07 5.28
CA VAL A 158 -15.97 -14.79 6.71
C VAL A 158 -14.88 -13.73 6.90
N GLN A 159 -13.77 -13.81 6.15
CA GLN A 159 -12.74 -12.75 6.19
C GLN A 159 -13.31 -11.40 5.74
N ALA A 160 -14.10 -11.37 4.66
CA ALA A 160 -14.75 -10.15 4.19
C ALA A 160 -15.71 -9.56 5.25
N LEU A 161 -16.51 -10.41 5.91
CA LEU A 161 -17.40 -10.01 6.99
C LEU A 161 -16.62 -9.44 8.18
N LEU A 162 -15.56 -10.10 8.63
CA LEU A 162 -14.72 -9.59 9.71
C LEU A 162 -14.08 -8.25 9.37
N VAL A 163 -13.71 -8.03 8.10
CA VAL A 163 -13.19 -6.72 7.65
C VAL A 163 -14.26 -5.64 7.74
N VAL A 164 -15.52 -5.97 7.46
CA VAL A 164 -16.67 -5.05 7.53
C VAL A 164 -17.06 -4.77 8.99
N LEU A 165 -17.15 -5.80 9.82
CA LEU A 165 -17.57 -5.70 11.23
C LEU A 165 -16.50 -5.08 12.12
N PHE A 166 -15.22 -5.36 11.86
CA PHE A 166 -14.07 -4.85 12.60
C PHE A 166 -13.12 -4.06 11.68
N PRO A 167 -13.52 -2.84 11.27
CA PRO A 167 -12.72 -2.02 10.36
C PRO A 167 -11.53 -1.39 11.09
N VAL A 168 -10.36 -2.03 11.01
CA VAL A 168 -9.09 -1.49 11.52
C VAL A 168 -8.52 -0.47 10.52
N ARG A 169 -8.24 0.77 10.98
CA ARG A 169 -7.63 1.87 10.19
C ARG A 169 -8.23 2.01 8.79
N ARG A 170 -9.55 2.27 8.69
CA ARG A 170 -10.31 2.31 7.42
C ARG A 170 -9.65 3.14 6.29
N TRP A 171 -8.93 4.20 6.66
CA TRP A 171 -8.19 5.10 5.76
C TRP A 171 -6.68 5.15 6.04
N GLY A 172 -6.16 4.20 6.83
CA GLY A 172 -4.76 4.19 7.26
C GLY A 172 -3.78 4.21 6.09
N ALA A 173 -4.01 3.37 5.08
CA ALA A 173 -3.13 3.29 3.90
C ALA A 173 -3.11 4.60 3.09
N GLN A 174 -4.24 5.29 2.97
CA GLN A 174 -4.33 6.58 2.28
C GLN A 174 -3.62 7.68 3.09
N ARG A 175 -3.80 7.69 4.42
CA ARG A 175 -3.10 8.61 5.33
C ARG A 175 -1.60 8.37 5.32
N ASP A 176 -1.17 7.11 5.32
CA ASP A 176 0.23 6.72 5.27
C ASP A 176 0.87 7.17 3.95
N ALA A 177 0.19 6.98 2.81
CA ALA A 177 0.67 7.45 1.51
C ALA A 177 0.82 8.98 1.44
N LEU A 178 -0.14 9.73 2.00
CA LEU A 178 -0.04 11.19 2.09
C LEU A 178 1.08 11.62 3.04
N ALA A 179 1.22 10.95 4.18
CA ALA A 179 2.29 11.21 5.14
C ALA A 179 3.68 10.92 4.55
N ASP A 180 3.83 9.85 3.76
CA ASP A 180 5.06 9.51 3.05
C ASP A 180 5.40 10.58 1.99
N ALA A 181 4.39 11.11 1.27
CA ALA A 181 4.58 12.21 0.34
C ALA A 181 5.08 13.50 1.03
N LEU A 182 4.46 13.89 2.15
CA LEU A 182 4.88 15.06 2.93
C LEU A 182 6.28 14.88 3.53
N ALA A 183 6.61 13.68 4.01
CA ALA A 183 7.95 13.37 4.51
C ALA A 183 9.01 13.41 3.39
N ALA A 184 8.66 12.99 2.17
CA ALA A 184 9.55 13.09 1.01
C ALA A 184 9.82 14.55 0.61
N GLU A 185 8.81 15.43 0.71
CA GLU A 185 8.99 16.88 0.51
C GLU A 185 9.81 17.53 1.63
N ALA A 186 9.63 17.10 2.88
CA ALA A 186 10.46 17.54 4.00
C ALA A 186 11.94 17.17 3.79
N ASP A 187 12.18 15.94 3.31
CA ASP A 187 13.52 15.48 2.97
C ASP A 187 14.12 16.22 1.78
N TYR A 188 13.28 16.54 0.79
CA TYR A 188 13.67 17.38 -0.32
C TYR A 188 14.10 18.78 0.13
N ALA A 189 13.35 19.43 1.02
CA ALA A 189 13.71 20.74 1.57
C ALA A 189 15.06 20.71 2.31
N ARG A 190 15.35 19.63 3.05
CA ARG A 190 16.65 19.44 3.71
C ARG A 190 17.78 19.29 2.71
N ARG A 191 17.60 18.47 1.66
CA ARG A 191 18.61 18.30 0.61
C ARG A 191 18.88 19.58 -0.16
N LEU A 192 17.84 20.37 -0.46
CA LEU A 192 17.97 21.68 -1.12
C LEU A 192 18.77 22.71 -0.32
N ARG A 193 18.82 22.55 1.01
CA ARG A 193 19.62 23.40 1.90
C ARG A 193 21.11 23.21 1.67
N GLU A 194 21.50 21.97 1.36
CA GLU A 194 22.89 21.54 1.15
C GLU A 194 23.27 21.66 -0.33
N ASP A 195 22.43 21.15 -1.23
CA ASP A 195 22.58 21.19 -2.69
C ASP A 195 21.36 21.86 -3.35
N PRO A 196 21.49 23.08 -3.87
CA PRO A 196 20.41 23.80 -4.56
C PRO A 196 19.79 23.05 -5.75
N THR A 197 20.52 22.11 -6.34
CA THR A 197 20.15 21.37 -7.56
C THR A 197 19.70 19.93 -7.28
N ALA A 198 19.49 19.58 -6.01
CA ALA A 198 19.06 18.24 -5.61
C ALA A 198 17.82 17.78 -6.39
N SER A 199 17.80 16.50 -6.79
CA SER A 199 16.67 15.90 -7.50
C SER A 199 15.60 15.38 -6.52
N PHE A 200 14.36 15.35 -7.00
CA PHE A 200 13.21 14.85 -6.24
C PHE A 200 12.72 13.52 -6.81
N ASP A 201 12.52 12.53 -5.95
CA ASP A 201 11.87 11.26 -6.31
C ASP A 201 10.34 11.46 -6.36
N PRO A 202 9.69 11.34 -7.54
CA PRO A 202 8.25 11.53 -7.67
C PRO A 202 7.42 10.37 -7.11
N ALA A 203 8.02 9.21 -6.80
CA ALA A 203 7.29 8.00 -6.44
C ALA A 203 6.32 8.20 -5.25
N PRO A 204 6.70 8.85 -4.12
CA PRO A 204 5.78 9.10 -3.01
C PRO A 204 4.55 9.94 -3.41
N LEU A 205 4.72 10.96 -4.26
CA LEU A 205 3.60 11.77 -4.77
C LEU A 205 2.69 10.98 -5.71
N MET A 206 3.28 10.15 -6.59
CA MET A 206 2.51 9.26 -7.47
C MET A 206 1.70 8.24 -6.66
N HIS A 207 2.29 7.67 -5.60
CA HIS A 207 1.60 6.77 -4.68
C HIS A 207 0.44 7.48 -3.97
N ALA A 208 0.66 8.66 -3.40
CA ALA A 208 -0.41 9.46 -2.79
C ALA A 208 -1.54 9.82 -3.79
N ARG A 209 -1.18 10.09 -5.06
CA ARG A 209 -2.16 10.29 -6.14
C ARG A 209 -3.00 9.06 -6.41
N SER A 210 -2.36 7.89 -6.53
CA SER A 210 -3.06 6.62 -6.71
C SER A 210 -3.95 6.29 -5.50
N ALA A 211 -3.50 6.62 -4.28
CA ALA A 211 -4.25 6.43 -3.04
C ALA A 211 -5.54 7.25 -2.96
N ALA A 212 -5.48 8.47 -3.51
CA ALA A 212 -6.59 9.39 -3.55
C ALA A 212 -7.59 9.11 -4.69
N ALA A 213 -7.26 8.20 -5.62
CA ALA A 213 -8.13 7.81 -6.71
C ALA A 213 -9.33 7.02 -6.15
N VAL A 214 -10.43 7.72 -5.90
CA VAL A 214 -11.68 7.14 -5.43
C VAL A 214 -12.43 6.47 -6.57
N THR A 215 -13.06 5.32 -6.28
CA THR A 215 -13.98 4.69 -7.25
C THR A 215 -15.16 5.62 -7.57
N PRO A 216 -15.82 5.49 -8.74
CA PRO A 216 -16.97 6.34 -9.10
C PRO A 216 -18.10 6.36 -8.05
N ARG A 217 -18.31 5.24 -7.34
CA ARG A 217 -19.28 5.14 -6.23
C ARG A 217 -18.83 5.94 -4.99
N GLN A 218 -17.54 5.94 -4.68
CA GLN A 218 -16.96 6.73 -3.58
C GLN A 218 -16.92 8.21 -3.90
N ALA A 219 -16.69 8.59 -5.17
CA ALA A 219 -16.73 9.97 -5.62
C ALA A 219 -18.11 10.62 -5.40
N ARG A 220 -19.20 9.86 -5.53
CA ARG A 220 -20.57 10.34 -5.26
C ARG A 220 -20.87 10.64 -3.79
N ARG A 221 -20.14 10.04 -2.85
CA ARG A 221 -20.31 10.25 -1.40
C ARG A 221 -19.04 10.79 -0.74
N ARG A 222 -18.16 11.44 -1.52
CA ARG A 222 -16.76 11.70 -1.21
C ARG A 222 -16.59 12.08 0.27
N PRO A 223 -16.10 11.16 1.12
CA PRO A 223 -16.05 11.38 2.56
C PRO A 223 -15.25 12.65 2.88
N ALA A 224 -15.69 13.42 3.87
CA ALA A 224 -15.05 14.67 4.26
C ALA A 224 -13.56 14.46 4.62
N GLU A 225 -13.21 13.28 5.11
CA GLU A 225 -11.87 12.86 5.51
C GLU A 225 -10.90 12.68 4.32
N LEU A 226 -11.40 12.60 3.09
CA LEU A 226 -10.59 12.61 1.85
C LEU A 226 -10.49 14.01 1.22
N HIS A 227 -11.21 14.99 1.77
CA HIS A 227 -11.05 16.39 1.39
C HIS A 227 -9.91 17.00 2.22
N GLY A 228 -8.68 16.92 1.71
CA GLY A 228 -7.59 17.54 2.44
C GLY A 228 -6.27 17.49 1.69
N THR A 229 -5.70 18.66 1.48
CA THR A 229 -4.26 18.94 1.33
C THR A 229 -3.45 18.28 0.21
N ARG A 230 -3.99 17.38 -0.62
CA ARG A 230 -3.27 16.82 -1.80
C ARG A 230 -2.72 17.92 -2.72
N GLY A 231 -3.55 18.91 -3.03
CA GLY A 231 -3.14 20.03 -3.87
C GLY A 231 -2.12 20.94 -3.20
N VAL A 232 -1.92 20.84 -1.87
CA VAL A 232 -0.91 21.60 -1.14
C VAL A 232 0.45 20.91 -1.27
N ALA A 233 0.52 19.58 -1.07
CA ALA A 233 1.76 18.82 -1.30
C ALA A 233 2.28 19.04 -2.73
N GLU A 234 1.46 18.75 -3.76
CA GLU A 234 1.90 18.93 -5.15
C GLU A 234 2.30 20.37 -5.52
N ARG A 235 1.77 21.38 -4.82
CA ARG A 235 2.13 22.80 -5.01
C ARG A 235 3.37 23.22 -4.25
N ILE A 236 3.74 22.54 -3.16
CA ILE A 236 4.90 22.90 -2.34
C ILE A 236 6.21 22.56 -3.06
N ARG A 237 6.27 21.45 -3.80
CA ARG A 237 7.48 21.04 -4.53
C ARG A 237 8.10 22.16 -5.40
N PRO A 238 7.37 22.78 -6.36
CA PRO A 238 7.95 23.84 -7.18
C PRO A 238 8.35 25.07 -6.36
N VAL A 239 7.66 25.37 -5.25
CA VAL A 239 8.01 26.47 -4.34
C VAL A 239 9.35 26.21 -3.65
N LEU A 240 9.57 24.99 -3.15
CA LEU A 240 10.85 24.59 -2.54
C LEU A 240 11.99 24.68 -3.56
N ALA A 241 11.76 24.18 -4.78
CA ALA A 241 12.75 24.24 -5.85
C ALA A 241 13.10 25.69 -6.22
N SER A 242 12.09 26.55 -6.42
CA SER A 242 12.32 27.96 -6.76
C SER A 242 13.02 28.74 -5.65
N LEU A 243 12.77 28.39 -4.38
CA LEU A 243 13.42 29.02 -3.24
C LEU A 243 14.91 28.69 -3.18
N ALA A 244 15.27 27.48 -3.61
CA ALA A 244 16.64 27.00 -3.60
C ALA A 244 17.45 27.39 -4.84
N ASP A 245 16.79 27.61 -5.99
CA ASP A 245 17.43 27.79 -7.30
C ASP A 245 18.27 29.08 -7.39
N PRO A 246 19.60 28.98 -7.59
CA PRO A 246 20.47 30.14 -7.77
C PRO A 246 20.13 30.97 -9.02
N ALA A 247 19.57 30.35 -10.07
CA ALA A 247 19.18 31.03 -11.30
C ALA A 247 17.99 31.99 -11.08
N VAL A 248 17.19 31.76 -10.04
CA VAL A 248 16.06 32.62 -9.65
C VAL A 248 16.54 33.84 -8.83
N GLY A 249 17.86 34.00 -8.65
CA GLY A 249 18.48 35.23 -8.16
C GLY A 249 19.03 35.19 -6.74
N VAL A 250 19.14 34.01 -6.12
CA VAL A 250 19.78 33.84 -4.81
C VAL A 250 21.27 33.47 -5.03
N PRO A 251 22.23 34.33 -4.64
CA PRO A 251 23.65 33.99 -4.74
C PRO A 251 23.99 32.70 -3.96
N PRO A 252 25.03 31.95 -4.37
CA PRO A 252 25.42 30.70 -3.69
C PRO A 252 25.91 30.92 -2.24
N THR A 253 26.30 32.15 -1.90
CA THR A 253 26.78 32.56 -0.56
C THR A 253 26.21 33.92 -0.17
N GLY A 254 26.16 34.20 1.14
CA GLY A 254 25.73 35.49 1.68
C GLY A 254 24.37 35.46 2.39
N PRO A 255 23.93 36.62 2.93
CA PRO A 255 22.78 36.70 3.84
C PRO A 255 21.46 36.21 3.20
N ALA A 256 21.27 36.42 1.90
CA ALA A 256 20.12 35.91 1.16
C ALA A 256 20.10 34.37 1.13
N ARG A 257 21.26 33.73 0.97
CA ARG A 257 21.36 32.26 0.98
C ARG A 257 21.12 31.69 2.37
N ASP A 258 21.61 32.35 3.41
CA ASP A 258 21.38 31.93 4.79
C ASP A 258 19.89 32.02 5.15
N ARG A 259 19.19 33.07 4.69
CA ARG A 259 17.73 33.17 4.83
C ARG A 259 16.99 32.06 4.09
N VAL A 260 17.42 31.70 2.86
CA VAL A 260 16.86 30.57 2.13
C VAL A 260 17.05 29.26 2.90
N ARG A 261 18.24 29.03 3.48
CA ARG A 261 18.53 27.83 4.28
C ARG A 261 17.63 27.75 5.52
N GLU A 262 17.38 28.87 6.18
CA GLU A 262 16.47 28.99 7.32
C GLU A 262 15.02 28.66 6.92
N LEU A 263 14.54 29.23 5.82
CA LEU A 263 13.20 28.96 5.28
C LEU A 263 13.01 27.50 4.86
N LEU A 264 13.99 26.91 4.16
CA LEU A 264 13.99 25.50 3.79
C LEU A 264 13.99 24.58 5.03
N HIS A 265 14.76 24.94 6.07
CA HIS A 265 14.75 24.21 7.32
C HIS A 265 13.37 24.24 7.98
N ALA A 266 12.77 25.43 8.12
CA ALA A 266 11.47 25.59 8.71
C ALA A 266 10.36 24.88 7.91
N ALA A 267 10.41 24.95 6.57
CA ALA A 267 9.51 24.23 5.69
C ALA A 267 9.60 22.71 5.90
N GLY A 268 10.83 22.16 5.97
CA GLY A 268 11.06 20.75 6.28
C GLY A 268 10.47 20.34 7.63
N THR A 269 10.65 21.18 8.66
CA THR A 269 10.09 20.92 10.00
C THR A 269 8.55 20.90 10.02
N VAL A 270 7.91 21.84 9.30
CA VAL A 270 6.45 21.89 9.19
C VAL A 270 5.91 20.68 8.42
N LEU A 271 6.57 20.31 7.31
CA LEU A 271 6.19 19.15 6.50
C LEU A 271 6.31 17.85 7.28
N ASP A 272 7.36 17.68 8.09
CA ASP A 272 7.50 16.52 8.98
C ASP A 272 6.46 16.50 10.11
N ALA A 273 6.10 17.66 10.66
CA ALA A 273 5.03 17.77 11.64
C ALA A 273 3.68 17.38 11.03
N ALA A 274 3.40 17.87 9.82
CA ALA A 274 2.20 17.50 9.06
C ALA A 274 2.19 16.01 8.70
N ALA A 275 3.31 15.45 8.24
CA ALA A 275 3.46 14.02 7.96
C ALA A 275 3.14 13.15 9.18
N ARG A 276 3.65 13.53 10.36
CA ARG A 276 3.36 12.82 11.62
C ARG A 276 1.90 12.93 12.02
N ALA A 277 1.32 14.12 12.00
CA ALA A 277 -0.08 14.36 12.35
C ALA A 277 -1.05 13.59 11.43
N VAL A 278 -0.79 13.63 10.11
CA VAL A 278 -1.55 12.88 9.11
C VAL A 278 -1.43 11.38 9.35
N ARG A 279 -0.25 10.86 9.68
CA ARG A 279 -0.06 9.42 9.94
C ARG A 279 -0.84 8.92 11.15
N HIS A 280 -0.88 9.70 12.23
CA HIS A 280 -1.42 9.26 13.52
C HIS A 280 -2.87 9.66 13.78
N GLY A 281 -3.45 10.65 13.09
CA GLY A 281 -4.79 11.12 13.45
C GLY A 281 -4.81 12.30 14.39
N GLU A 282 -3.68 12.98 14.57
CA GLU A 282 -3.49 13.98 15.62
C GLU A 282 -3.50 15.40 15.07
N ALA A 283 -3.67 16.37 15.97
CA ALA A 283 -3.50 17.78 15.63
C ALA A 283 -2.05 18.08 15.22
N VAL A 284 -1.86 18.95 14.22
CA VAL A 284 -0.52 19.35 13.79
C VAL A 284 0.12 20.24 14.86
N GLN A 285 1.23 19.78 15.43
CA GLN A 285 2.04 20.56 16.36
C GLN A 285 3.26 21.11 15.63
N VAL A 286 3.21 22.39 15.25
CA VAL A 286 4.33 23.08 14.59
C VAL A 286 5.23 23.73 15.64
N PRO A 287 6.55 23.46 15.65
CA PRO A 287 7.47 24.16 16.53
C PRO A 287 7.41 25.68 16.33
N PRO A 288 7.35 26.47 17.42
CA PRO A 288 7.16 27.93 17.32
C PRO A 288 8.27 28.62 16.52
N ALA A 289 9.51 28.11 16.60
CA ALA A 289 10.63 28.61 15.80
C ALA A 289 10.41 28.43 14.28
N ALA A 290 9.90 27.26 13.85
CA ALA A 290 9.60 27.01 12.44
C ALA A 290 8.42 27.88 11.96
N ALA A 291 7.40 28.06 12.81
CA ALA A 291 6.30 28.96 12.52
C ALA A 291 6.77 30.43 12.42
N ALA A 292 7.68 30.86 13.30
CA ALA A 292 8.24 32.21 13.28
C ALA A 292 9.10 32.47 12.05
N ALA A 293 9.95 31.52 11.65
CA ALA A 293 10.79 31.65 10.47
C ALA A 293 9.97 31.78 9.16
N LEU A 294 8.82 31.10 9.08
CA LEU A 294 7.92 31.14 7.91
C LEU A 294 6.88 32.27 7.98
N ARG A 295 6.61 32.83 9.16
CA ARG A 295 5.86 34.07 9.29
C ARG A 295 6.69 35.17 8.65
N THR A 296 6.04 35.99 7.82
CA THR A 296 6.65 37.13 7.13
C THR A 296 7.45 37.97 8.14
N PRO A 297 8.79 38.09 8.01
CA PRO A 297 9.51 39.12 8.74
C PRO A 297 9.19 40.48 8.12
N ASP A 298 9.33 41.56 8.88
CA ASP A 298 9.33 42.92 8.35
C ASP A 298 10.33 43.02 7.18
N THR A 299 9.82 42.95 5.95
CA THR A 299 10.55 42.61 4.73
C THR A 299 11.53 43.70 4.26
N GLY A 300 11.61 44.82 4.97
CA GLY A 300 12.41 45.99 4.58
C GLY A 300 13.92 45.82 4.73
N ALA A 301 14.40 44.88 5.54
CA ALA A 301 15.82 44.81 5.90
C ALA A 301 16.68 43.85 5.05
N VAL A 302 16.10 42.88 4.33
CA VAL A 302 16.86 41.74 3.76
C VAL A 302 16.75 41.61 2.24
N LEU A 303 15.68 42.12 1.62
CA LEU A 303 15.50 42.08 0.16
C LEU A 303 15.85 43.44 -0.45
N SER A 304 17.10 43.62 -0.84
CA SER A 304 17.54 44.80 -1.60
C SER A 304 17.54 44.50 -3.10
N GLY A 305 16.76 45.28 -3.87
CA GLY A 305 16.84 45.29 -5.33
C GLY A 305 15.53 44.90 -6.05
N PRO A 306 15.39 45.26 -7.34
CA PRO A 306 14.19 44.95 -8.12
C PRO A 306 14.08 43.43 -8.42
N PRO A 307 12.84 42.89 -8.49
CA PRO A 307 12.62 41.50 -8.91
C PRO A 307 13.15 41.30 -10.34
N ARG A 308 13.99 40.29 -10.55
CA ARG A 308 14.45 39.91 -11.89
C ARG A 308 13.32 39.18 -12.62
N ARG A 309 12.96 39.68 -13.80
CA ARG A 309 11.98 39.08 -14.72
C ARG A 309 12.57 37.88 -15.45
#